data_AF-A0A967IIY9-F1
#
_entry.id   AF-A0A967IIY9-F1
#
_cell.length_a   1.000
_cell.length_b   1.000
_cell.length_c   1.000
_cell.angle_alpha   90.00
_cell.angle_beta   90.00
_cell.angle_gamma   90.00
#
_symmetry.space_group_name_H-M   'P 1'
#
loop_
_entity.id
_entity.type
_entity.pdbx_description
1 polymer ?
#
loop_
_entity_poly.entity_id
_entity_poly.type
_entity_poly.pdbx_seq_one_letter_code
_entity_poly.pdbx_strand_id
1 'polypeptide(L)'
;ITCSIGIAPNKLLAKLASEMQKPDGLTIIPPDKVDEVLEDMPVGELCGIGKRMEKHLFTLGITTCGQLGRFSRRTLKKRFGINGEKMHDMGRGIDTSPVVPSSEKDEVKSVGHSMTLPHDIDTREETCRYLLRLSEMVGRRARRYGVAGRTITLTVRDND
;
A
#
# COMPACT_ATOMS: atom_id res chain seq x y z
N ILE A 1 7.92 11.79 21.92
CA ILE A 1 7.27 11.21 20.70
C ILE A 1 6.19 10.29 21.20
N THR A 2 4.95 10.48 20.78
CA THR A 2 3.81 9.58 21.08
C THR A 2 3.52 8.69 19.88
N CYS A 3 2.92 7.53 20.11
CA CYS A 3 2.53 6.60 19.05
C CYS A 3 1.26 5.84 19.44
N SER A 4 0.43 5.49 18.45
CA SER A 4 -0.70 4.59 18.66
C SER A 4 -0.33 3.15 18.33
N ILE A 5 -0.92 2.21 19.07
CA ILE A 5 -0.59 0.79 19.01
C ILE A 5 -1.85 -0.01 18.69
N GLY A 6 -1.74 -0.94 17.73
CA GLY A 6 -2.79 -1.89 17.39
C GLY A 6 -2.32 -3.33 17.62
N ILE A 7 -3.11 -4.13 18.31
CA ILE A 7 -2.84 -5.55 18.57
C ILE A 7 -3.98 -6.37 18.00
N ALA A 8 -3.68 -7.35 17.14
CA ALA A 8 -4.66 -8.23 16.53
C ALA A 8 -4.02 -9.55 16.07
N PRO A 9 -4.80 -10.55 15.60
CA PRO A 9 -4.29 -11.89 15.25
C PRO A 9 -3.36 -11.92 14.03
N ASN A 10 -3.37 -10.87 13.20
CA ASN A 10 -2.52 -10.75 12.01
C ASN A 10 -2.21 -9.28 11.68
N LYS A 11 -1.33 -9.06 10.70
CA LYS A 11 -0.81 -7.73 10.34
C LYS A 11 -1.89 -6.81 9.78
N LEU A 12 -2.78 -7.32 8.92
CA LEU A 12 -3.90 -6.55 8.37
C LEU A 12 -4.74 -5.93 9.48
N LEU A 13 -5.19 -6.76 10.43
CA LEU A 13 -6.04 -6.33 11.53
C LEU A 13 -5.29 -5.47 12.55
N ALA A 14 -4.00 -5.75 12.81
CA ALA A 14 -3.20 -4.95 13.74
C ALA A 14 -2.99 -3.54 13.20
N LYS A 15 -2.78 -3.41 11.87
CA LYS A 15 -2.67 -2.12 11.20
C LYS A 15 -3.98 -1.35 11.22
N LEU A 16 -5.13 -2.04 11.06
CA LEU A 16 -6.46 -1.45 11.21
C LEU A 16 -6.66 -0.92 12.65
N ALA A 17 -6.43 -1.78 13.65
CA ALA A 17 -6.55 -1.44 15.07
C ALA A 17 -5.74 -0.18 15.44
N SER A 18 -4.50 -0.06 14.93
CA SER A 18 -3.62 1.07 15.25
C SER A 18 -4.14 2.45 14.78
N GLU A 19 -5.12 2.48 13.87
CA GLU A 19 -5.75 3.73 13.40
C GLU A 19 -7.01 4.09 14.19
N MET A 20 -7.67 3.12 14.83
CA MET A 20 -9.00 3.30 15.44
C MET A 20 -9.03 4.31 16.60
N GLN A 21 -7.93 4.44 17.34
CA GLN A 21 -7.82 5.33 18.51
C GLN A 21 -6.60 6.25 18.43
N LYS A 22 -6.38 6.89 17.28
CA LYS A 22 -5.36 7.93 17.17
C LYS A 22 -5.83 9.26 17.78
N PRO A 23 -4.92 10.09 18.33
CA PRO A 23 -3.50 9.82 18.61
C PRO A 23 -3.28 9.14 19.98
N ASP A 24 -2.09 8.58 20.21
CA ASP A 24 -1.61 7.99 21.49
C ASP A 24 -2.48 6.88 22.11
N GLY A 25 -3.43 6.31 21.36
CA GLY A 25 -4.27 5.21 21.85
C GLY A 25 -3.70 3.80 21.63
N LEU A 26 -4.35 2.85 22.30
CA LEU A 26 -4.09 1.41 22.21
C LEU A 26 -5.39 0.69 21.88
N THR A 27 -5.43 -0.04 20.76
CA THR A 27 -6.59 -0.84 20.36
C THR A 27 -6.20 -2.30 20.25
N ILE A 28 -7.03 -3.19 20.82
CA ILE A 28 -6.86 -4.63 20.76
C ILE A 28 -8.10 -5.24 20.10
N ILE A 29 -7.89 -5.99 19.02
CA ILE A 29 -8.93 -6.80 18.37
C ILE A 29 -8.63 -8.26 18.68
N PRO A 30 -9.32 -8.90 19.64
CA PRO A 30 -9.12 -10.31 19.92
C PRO A 30 -9.74 -11.19 18.80
N PRO A 31 -9.27 -12.43 18.60
CA PRO A 31 -9.72 -13.30 17.50
C PRO A 31 -11.24 -13.50 17.41
N ASP A 32 -11.93 -13.58 18.55
CA ASP A 32 -13.38 -13.76 18.66
C ASP A 32 -14.19 -12.50 18.32
N LYS A 33 -13.54 -11.34 18.23
CA LYS A 33 -14.16 -10.06 17.90
C LYS A 33 -13.92 -9.61 16.46
N VAL A 34 -13.15 -10.37 15.68
CA VAL A 34 -12.80 -9.98 14.31
C VAL A 34 -14.04 -9.78 13.44
N ASP A 35 -14.97 -10.74 13.47
CA ASP A 35 -16.19 -10.65 12.65
C ASP A 35 -17.05 -9.44 13.03
N GLU A 36 -17.21 -9.18 14.33
CA GLU A 36 -17.94 -8.02 14.86
C GLU A 36 -17.31 -6.70 14.40
N VAL A 37 -15.98 -6.59 14.50
CA VAL A 37 -15.27 -5.38 14.07
C VAL A 37 -15.39 -5.14 12.57
N LEU A 38 -15.33 -6.21 11.75
CA LEU A 38 -15.34 -6.08 10.30
C LEU A 38 -16.73 -5.88 9.69
N GLU A 39 -17.80 -6.27 10.39
CA GLU A 39 -19.16 -6.28 9.84
C GLU A 39 -19.54 -4.91 9.23
N ASP A 40 -19.33 -3.85 10.00
CA ASP A 40 -19.69 -2.47 9.64
C ASP A 40 -18.48 -1.60 9.28
N MET A 41 -17.26 -2.14 9.38
CA MET A 41 -16.04 -1.39 9.06
C MET A 41 -16.04 -0.96 7.58
N PRO A 42 -15.88 0.34 7.24
CA PRO A 42 -15.80 0.78 5.86
C PRO A 42 -14.67 0.08 5.11
N VAL A 43 -14.94 -0.35 3.88
CA VAL A 43 -13.98 -1.16 3.10
C VAL A 43 -12.68 -0.41 2.79
N GLY A 44 -12.73 0.93 2.74
CA GLY A 44 -11.57 1.79 2.54
C GLY A 44 -10.58 1.85 3.72
N GLU A 45 -10.98 1.39 4.91
CA GLU A 45 -10.09 1.33 6.09
C GLU A 45 -9.07 0.18 6.01
N LEU A 46 -9.34 -0.83 5.18
CA LEU A 46 -8.42 -1.94 4.99
C LEU A 46 -7.15 -1.49 4.25
N CYS A 47 -6.00 -1.72 4.88
CA CYS A 47 -4.71 -1.50 4.25
C CYS A 47 -4.59 -2.29 2.94
N GLY A 48 -4.37 -1.58 1.82
CA GLY A 48 -4.33 -2.15 0.48
C GLY A 48 -5.55 -1.80 -0.39
N ILE A 49 -6.62 -1.26 0.20
CA ILE A 49 -7.78 -0.72 -0.51
C ILE A 49 -7.67 0.81 -0.56
N GLY A 50 -7.14 1.33 -1.67
CA GLY A 50 -7.10 2.78 -1.89
C GLY A 50 -8.41 3.32 -2.50
N LYS A 51 -8.59 4.65 -2.47
CA LYS A 51 -9.79 5.37 -2.97
C LYS A 51 -10.32 4.90 -4.33
N ARG A 52 -9.43 4.56 -5.27
CA ARG A 52 -9.84 4.05 -6.60
C ARG A 52 -10.46 2.66 -6.50
N MET A 53 -9.86 1.76 -5.72
CA MET A 53 -10.39 0.41 -5.52
C MET A 53 -11.70 0.46 -4.74
N GLU A 54 -11.76 1.26 -3.68
CA GLU A 54 -12.97 1.51 -2.90
C GLU A 54 -14.15 1.94 -3.79
N LYS A 55 -13.96 2.92 -4.68
CA LYS A 55 -14.97 3.31 -5.68
C LYS A 55 -15.41 2.13 -6.55
N HIS A 56 -14.50 1.27 -6.99
CA HIS A 56 -14.85 0.07 -7.76
C HIS A 56 -15.67 -0.93 -6.95
N LEU A 57 -15.35 -1.11 -5.66
CA LEU A 57 -16.11 -1.97 -4.75
C LEU A 57 -17.51 -1.40 -4.47
N PHE A 58 -17.66 -0.07 -4.37
CA PHE A 58 -18.97 0.56 -4.28
C PHE A 58 -19.84 0.28 -5.50
N THR A 59 -19.28 0.22 -6.72
CA THR A 59 -20.04 -0.19 -7.92
C THR A 59 -20.53 -1.65 -7.88
N LEU A 60 -20.01 -2.46 -6.96
CA LEU A 60 -20.45 -3.83 -6.69
C LEU A 60 -21.44 -3.91 -5.51
N GLY A 61 -21.79 -2.79 -4.91
CA GLY A 61 -22.59 -2.75 -3.68
C GLY A 61 -21.82 -3.17 -2.42
N ILE A 62 -20.49 -3.13 -2.45
CA ILE A 62 -19.62 -3.50 -1.32
C ILE A 62 -19.11 -2.22 -0.66
N THR A 63 -19.70 -1.83 0.48
CA THR A 63 -19.30 -0.66 1.27
C THR A 63 -18.58 -1.02 2.55
N THR A 64 -18.81 -2.22 3.11
CA THR A 64 -18.16 -2.68 4.36
C THR A 64 -17.22 -3.88 4.16
N CYS A 65 -16.35 -4.12 5.12
CA CYS A 65 -15.43 -5.26 5.12
C CYS A 65 -16.18 -6.60 5.20
N GLY A 66 -17.22 -6.69 6.05
CA GLY A 66 -18.08 -7.87 6.12
C GLY A 66 -18.75 -8.21 4.79
N GLN A 67 -19.25 -7.19 4.07
CA GLN A 67 -19.79 -7.37 2.72
C GLN A 67 -18.72 -7.87 1.74
N LEU A 68 -17.50 -7.34 1.80
CA LEU A 68 -16.38 -7.79 0.97
C LEU A 68 -16.05 -9.27 1.22
N GLY A 69 -16.04 -9.70 2.48
CA GLY A 69 -15.75 -11.07 2.88
C GLY A 69 -16.85 -12.07 2.47
N ARG A 70 -18.11 -11.63 2.42
CA ARG A 70 -19.24 -12.45 1.92
C ARG A 70 -19.36 -12.46 0.40
N PHE A 71 -18.77 -11.48 -0.29
CA PHE A 71 -18.86 -11.39 -1.74
C PHE A 71 -18.13 -12.56 -2.43
N SER A 72 -18.63 -13.00 -3.58
CA SER A 72 -18.08 -14.17 -4.28
C SER A 72 -16.60 -14.00 -4.63
N ARG A 73 -15.74 -14.83 -4.03
CA ARG A 73 -14.30 -14.91 -4.34
C ARG A 73 -14.05 -15.05 -5.84
N ARG A 74 -14.83 -15.90 -6.52
CA ARG A 74 -14.72 -16.12 -7.97
C ARG A 74 -14.99 -14.85 -8.76
N THR A 75 -16.02 -14.08 -8.39
CA THR A 75 -16.35 -12.82 -9.05
C THR A 75 -15.28 -11.75 -8.81
N LEU A 76 -14.77 -11.63 -7.58
CA LEU A 76 -13.66 -10.72 -7.27
C LEU A 76 -12.40 -11.10 -8.06
N LYS A 77 -12.05 -12.39 -8.12
CA LYS A 77 -10.93 -12.87 -8.94
C LYS A 77 -11.11 -12.54 -10.41
N LYS A 78 -12.31 -12.76 -10.97
CA LYS A 78 -12.60 -12.46 -12.37
C LYS A 78 -12.43 -10.97 -12.68
N ARG A 79 -12.80 -10.08 -11.75
CA ARG A 79 -12.73 -8.63 -11.95
C ARG A 79 -11.37 -8.00 -11.63
N PHE A 80 -10.67 -8.51 -10.61
CA PHE A 80 -9.47 -7.89 -10.04
C PHE A 80 -8.23 -8.81 -10.00
N GLY A 81 -8.32 -10.00 -10.60
CA GLY A 81 -7.24 -10.99 -10.63
C GLY A 81 -6.90 -11.50 -9.23
N ILE A 82 -5.60 -11.75 -8.98
CA ILE A 82 -5.10 -12.23 -7.68
C ILE A 82 -5.43 -11.27 -6.53
N ASN A 83 -5.53 -9.97 -6.80
CA ASN A 83 -5.93 -8.99 -5.79
C ASN A 83 -7.39 -9.18 -5.37
N GLY A 84 -8.24 -9.67 -6.26
CA GLY A 84 -9.63 -10.03 -5.93
C GLY A 84 -9.73 -11.16 -4.91
N GLU A 85 -8.87 -12.17 -5.03
CA GLU A 85 -8.80 -13.25 -4.04
C GLU A 85 -8.31 -12.73 -2.69
N LYS A 86 -7.28 -11.89 -2.69
CA LYS A 86 -6.77 -11.25 -1.47
C LYS A 86 -7.83 -10.37 -0.80
N MET A 87 -8.57 -9.58 -1.58
CA MET A 87 -9.62 -8.72 -1.03
C MET A 87 -10.74 -9.53 -0.37
N HIS A 88 -11.13 -10.67 -0.94
CA HIS A 88 -12.09 -11.57 -0.30
C HIS A 88 -11.56 -12.06 1.06
N ASP A 89 -10.28 -12.44 1.14
CA ASP A 89 -9.66 -12.88 2.39
C ASP A 89 -9.54 -11.74 3.41
N MET A 90 -9.18 -10.54 2.97
CA MET A 90 -9.12 -9.34 3.80
C MET A 90 -10.48 -8.99 4.42
N GLY A 91 -11.57 -9.08 3.66
CA GLY A 91 -12.93 -8.86 4.17
C GLY A 91 -13.38 -9.89 5.21
N ARG A 92 -12.69 -11.04 5.28
CA ARG A 92 -12.87 -12.08 6.31
C ARG A 92 -11.85 -11.98 7.44
N GLY A 93 -11.04 -10.91 7.47
CA GLY A 93 -9.98 -10.72 8.45
C GLY A 93 -8.80 -11.69 8.30
N ILE A 94 -8.65 -12.35 7.15
CA ILE A 94 -7.62 -13.36 6.89
C ILE A 94 -6.41 -12.69 6.22
N ASP A 95 -5.28 -12.72 6.90
CA ASP A 95 -3.96 -12.41 6.35
C ASP A 95 -2.94 -13.40 6.92
N THR A 96 -2.37 -14.24 6.04
CA THR A 96 -1.38 -15.26 6.41
C THR A 96 0.06 -14.80 6.20
N SER A 97 0.27 -13.55 5.79
CA SER A 97 1.61 -13.07 5.49
C SER A 97 2.44 -12.92 6.78
N PRO A 98 3.70 -13.42 6.79
CA PRO A 98 4.51 -13.43 8.01
C PRO A 98 5.00 -12.02 8.35
N VAL A 99 5.33 -11.80 9.62
CA VAL A 99 6.16 -10.65 10.00
C VAL A 99 7.58 -10.98 9.57
N VAL A 100 8.08 -10.25 8.56
CA VAL A 100 9.46 -10.42 8.07
C VAL A 100 10.36 -9.43 8.83
N PRO A 101 11.40 -9.90 9.54
CA PRO A 101 12.35 -9.03 10.21
C PRO A 101 13.00 -8.04 9.26
N SER A 102 13.33 -6.84 9.77
CA SER A 102 13.99 -5.80 8.96
C SER A 102 15.39 -6.19 8.47
N SER A 103 16.03 -7.16 9.14
CA SER A 103 17.30 -7.78 8.75
C SER A 103 17.19 -8.71 7.55
N GLU A 104 16.02 -9.29 7.31
CA GLU A 104 15.74 -10.23 6.21
C GLU A 104 15.06 -9.54 5.01
N LYS A 105 15.17 -8.22 4.92
CA LYS A 105 14.57 -7.46 3.82
C LYS A 105 15.03 -8.00 2.48
N ASP A 106 14.05 -8.20 1.60
CA ASP A 106 14.25 -8.47 0.18
C ASP A 106 15.39 -7.63 -0.40
N GLU A 107 16.20 -8.25 -1.25
CA GLU A 107 17.17 -7.56 -2.07
C GLU A 107 16.55 -6.35 -2.77
N VAL A 108 17.31 -5.26 -2.89
CA VAL A 108 16.83 -4.02 -3.52
C VAL A 108 16.47 -4.31 -4.99
N LYS A 109 15.18 -4.39 -5.29
CA LYS A 109 14.67 -4.73 -6.64
C LYS A 109 14.76 -3.57 -7.63
N SER A 110 14.80 -2.32 -7.15
CA SER A 110 15.00 -1.13 -7.97
C SER A 110 15.54 0.03 -7.14
N VAL A 111 16.25 0.96 -7.79
CA VAL A 111 16.72 2.21 -7.20
C VAL A 111 16.25 3.36 -8.06
N GLY A 112 15.43 4.24 -7.49
CA GLY A 112 14.87 5.39 -8.19
C GLY A 112 14.96 6.68 -7.40
N HIS A 113 14.85 7.78 -8.13
CA HIS A 113 14.61 9.11 -7.59
C HIS A 113 13.66 9.85 -8.54
N SER A 114 12.70 10.57 -7.97
CA SER A 114 11.77 11.42 -8.71
C SER A 114 11.66 12.76 -8.01
N MET A 115 11.29 13.79 -8.76
CA MET A 115 11.12 15.13 -8.22
C MET A 115 10.00 15.82 -8.99
N THR A 116 9.03 16.39 -8.26
CA THR A 116 8.14 17.41 -8.81
C THR A 116 8.94 18.70 -8.89
N LEU A 117 9.01 19.29 -10.08
CA LEU A 117 9.79 20.50 -10.32
C LEU A 117 9.08 21.73 -9.73
N PRO A 118 9.83 22.80 -9.38
CA PRO A 118 9.24 24.03 -8.85
C PRO A 118 8.37 24.79 -9.88
N HIS A 119 8.57 24.52 -11.17
CA HIS A 119 7.80 25.00 -12.30
C HIS A 119 7.95 24.00 -13.45
N ASP A 120 7.06 24.11 -14.43
CA ASP A 120 7.14 23.31 -15.65
C ASP A 120 8.33 23.76 -16.50
N ILE A 121 9.00 22.79 -17.10
CA ILE A 121 10.15 23.02 -17.97
C ILE A 121 9.79 22.60 -19.39
N ASP A 122 10.24 23.37 -20.37
CA ASP A 122 9.98 23.12 -21.80
C ASP A 122 11.28 23.05 -22.63
N THR A 123 12.43 23.34 -22.01
CA THR A 123 13.73 23.30 -22.68
C THR A 123 14.47 21.99 -22.44
N ARG A 124 15.23 21.58 -23.46
CA ARG A 124 16.09 20.39 -23.38
C ARG A 124 17.21 20.59 -22.36
N GLU A 125 17.76 21.79 -22.27
CA GLU A 125 18.86 22.14 -21.37
C GLU A 125 18.44 21.99 -19.90
N GLU A 126 17.25 22.46 -19.54
CA GLU A 126 16.70 22.29 -18.20
C GLU A 126 16.39 20.83 -17.89
N THR A 127 15.80 20.13 -18.85
CA THR A 127 15.51 18.70 -18.73
C THR A 127 16.79 17.90 -18.46
N CYS A 128 17.86 18.17 -19.21
CA CYS A 128 19.16 17.53 -19.01
C CYS A 128 19.76 17.85 -17.64
N ARG A 129 19.62 19.09 -17.14
CA ARG A 129 20.09 19.46 -15.78
C ARG A 129 19.39 18.64 -14.69
N TYR A 130 18.07 18.53 -14.75
CA TYR A 130 17.31 17.73 -13.77
C TYR A 130 17.57 16.23 -13.91
N LEU A 131 17.68 15.72 -15.14
CA LEU A 131 18.01 14.32 -15.39
C LEU A 131 19.39 13.96 -14.82
N LEU A 132 20.40 14.83 -15.00
CA LEU A 132 21.73 14.63 -14.42
C LEU A 132 21.66 14.57 -12.90
N ARG A 133 20.98 15.53 -12.27
CA ARG A 133 20.78 15.57 -10.81
C ARG A 133 20.12 14.29 -10.30
N LEU A 134 19.03 13.84 -10.92
CA LEU A 134 18.35 12.61 -10.54
C LEU A 134 19.26 11.38 -10.73
N SER A 135 20.04 11.35 -11.81
CA SER A 135 21.00 10.28 -12.10
C SER A 135 22.09 10.18 -11.03
N GLU A 136 22.63 11.30 -10.56
CA GLU A 136 23.60 11.32 -9.45
C GLU A 136 22.99 10.78 -8.15
N MET A 137 21.75 11.16 -7.85
CA MET A 137 21.05 10.72 -6.65
C MET A 137 20.76 9.22 -6.69
N VAL A 138 20.32 8.69 -7.83
CA VAL A 138 20.16 7.26 -8.08
C VAL A 138 21.51 6.55 -7.92
N GLY A 139 22.57 7.05 -8.57
CA GLY A 139 23.91 6.46 -8.49
C GLY A 139 24.46 6.41 -7.07
N ARG A 140 24.30 7.49 -6.28
CA ARG A 140 24.68 7.53 -4.86
C ARG A 140 23.93 6.48 -4.04
N ARG A 141 22.62 6.35 -4.26
CA ARG A 141 21.78 5.38 -3.54
C ARG A 141 22.12 3.94 -3.94
N ALA A 142 22.35 3.68 -5.22
CA ALA A 142 22.74 2.36 -5.73
C ALA A 142 24.10 1.91 -5.13
N ARG A 143 25.10 2.81 -5.09
CA ARG A 143 26.39 2.54 -4.43
C ARG A 143 26.24 2.25 -2.94
N ARG A 144 25.39 3.01 -2.23
CA ARG A 144 25.11 2.77 -0.80
C ARG A 144 24.52 1.38 -0.56
N TYR A 145 23.66 0.91 -1.47
CA TYR A 145 23.08 -0.42 -1.40
C TYR A 145 23.99 -1.52 -1.98
N GLY A 146 25.13 -1.18 -2.58
CA GLY A 146 26.03 -2.15 -3.21
C GLY A 146 25.46 -2.81 -4.46
N VAL A 147 24.52 -2.16 -5.16
CA VAL A 147 23.81 -2.73 -6.33
C VAL A 147 24.06 -1.95 -7.61
N ALA A 148 23.85 -2.61 -8.76
CA ALA A 148 23.82 -2.01 -10.09
C ALA A 148 22.57 -2.47 -10.85
N GLY A 149 22.10 -1.66 -11.81
CA GLY A 149 20.91 -1.95 -12.61
C GLY A 149 21.24 -2.17 -14.08
N ARG A 150 20.49 -3.06 -14.74
CA ARG A 150 20.57 -3.32 -16.20
C ARG A 150 19.54 -2.54 -17.03
N THR A 151 18.51 -2.01 -16.37
CA THR A 151 17.37 -1.34 -17.01
C THR A 151 17.20 0.03 -16.39
N ILE A 152 17.09 1.04 -17.24
CA ILE A 152 16.79 2.42 -16.84
C ILE A 152 15.35 2.70 -17.22
N THR A 153 14.57 3.22 -16.28
CA THR A 153 13.20 3.69 -16.51
C THR A 153 13.15 5.19 -16.24
N LEU A 154 12.73 5.96 -17.24
CA LEU A 154 12.43 7.38 -17.11
C LEU A 154 10.92 7.56 -17.07
N THR A 155 10.43 8.33 -16.11
CA THR A 155 9.02 8.72 -16.03
C THR A 155 8.92 10.23 -16.08
N VAL A 156 8.14 10.72 -17.03
CA VAL A 156 7.78 12.14 -17.16
C VAL A 156 6.31 12.26 -16.77
N ARG A 157 6.00 13.32 -16.01
CA ARG A 157 4.63 13.72 -15.69
C ARG A 157 4.46 15.13 -16.20
N ASP A 158 3.47 15.32 -17.06
CA ASP A 158 2.96 16.60 -17.54
C ASP A 158 1.79 17.05 -16.65
N ASN A 159 1.15 18.15 -17.05
CA ASN A 159 0.07 18.78 -16.29
C ASN A 159 -1.30 18.12 -16.48
N ASP A 160 -1.38 17.04 -17.26
CA ASP A 160 -2.63 16.36 -17.63
C ASP A 160 -2.96 15.15 -16.73
#